data_AF-A0A5K0ZSX9-F1
#
_entry.id   AF-A0A5K0ZSX9-F1
#
_cell.length_a   1.000
_cell.length_b   1.000
_cell.length_c   1.000
_cell.angle_alpha   90.00
_cell.angle_beta   90.00
_cell.angle_gamma   90.00
#
_symmetry.space_group_name_H-M   'P 1'
#
loop_
_entity.id
_entity.type
_entity.pdbx_description
1 polymer ?
#
loop_
_entity_poly.entity_id
_entity_poly.type
_entity_poly.pdbx_seq_one_letter_code
_entity_poly.pdbx_strand_id
1 'polypeptide(L)' 'LDQYAIAKFAESFEMVPKTLAENGGLNAMEIISSLYAEHAAGNVRVGIDLEDGACRDIAARNIWDLYVT' A
#
# COMPACT_ATOMS: atom_id res chain seq x y z
N LEU A 1 25.48 -5.52 6.62
CA LEU A 1 25.08 -5.81 5.22
C LEU A 1 23.60 -6.20 5.16
N ASP A 2 23.17 -7.08 6.05
CA ASP A 2 21.81 -7.65 6.07
C ASP A 2 20.68 -6.63 6.26
N GLN A 3 20.86 -5.62 7.13
CA GLN A 3 19.85 -4.57 7.32
C GLN A 3 19.51 -3.80 6.03
N TYR A 4 20.51 -3.58 5.17
CA TYR A 4 20.30 -2.88 3.90
C TYR A 4 19.53 -3.75 2.90
N ALA A 5 19.84 -5.05 2.85
CA ALA A 5 19.11 -6.01 2.03
C ALA A 5 17.65 -6.14 2.49
N ILE A 6 17.40 -6.19 3.80
CA ILE A 6 16.06 -6.21 4.39
C ILE A 6 15.29 -4.94 4.03
N ALA A 7 15.92 -3.76 4.18
CA ALA A 7 15.28 -2.49 3.84
C ALA A 7 14.91 -2.41 2.35
N LYS A 8 15.81 -2.84 1.46
CA LYS A 8 15.54 -2.86 0.01
C LYS A 8 14.49 -3.90 -0.39
N PHE A 9 14.43 -5.04 0.30
CA PHE A 9 13.36 -6.00 0.11
C PHE A 9 12.01 -5.43 0.58
N ALA A 10 11.97 -4.74 1.72
CA ALA A 10 10.77 -4.07 2.19
C ALA A 10 10.27 -2.99 1.20
N GLU A 11 11.19 -2.15 0.71
CA GLU A 11 10.90 -1.12 -0.30
C GLU A 11 10.36 -1.72 -1.61
N SER A 12 10.76 -2.95 -1.96
CA SER A 12 10.26 -3.61 -3.17
C SER A 12 8.76 -3.91 -3.12
N PHE A 13 8.17 -4.07 -1.93
CA PHE A 13 6.71 -4.25 -1.79
C PHE A 13 5.92 -3.00 -2.17
N GLU A 14 6.54 -1.82 -2.21
CA GLU A 14 5.88 -0.60 -2.69
C GLU A 14 5.52 -0.68 -4.19
N MET A 15 6.08 -1.63 -4.94
CA MET A 15 5.78 -1.82 -6.36
C MET A 15 4.27 -2.06 -6.60
N VAL A 16 3.63 -2.90 -5.79
CA VAL A 16 2.20 -3.24 -5.93
C VAL A 16 1.32 -2.00 -5.79
N PRO A 17 1.37 -1.23 -4.68
CA PRO A 17 0.58 -0.02 -4.54
C PRO A 17 0.94 1.07 -5.56
N LYS A 18 2.22 1.21 -5.97
CA LYS A 18 2.61 2.16 -7.02
C LYS A 18 1.93 1.82 -8.35
N THR A 19 1.99 0.55 -8.77
CA THR A 19 1.37 0.10 -10.03
C THR A 19 -0.15 0.28 -10.00
N LEU A 20 -0.81 0.00 -8.87
CA LEU A 20 -2.25 0.25 -8.73
C LEU A 20 -2.59 1.74 -8.85
N ALA A 21 -1.83 2.62 -8.18
CA ALA A 21 -2.02 4.05 -8.25
C ALA A 21 -1.81 4.59 -9.68
N GLU A 22 -0.72 4.18 -10.35
CA GLU A 22 -0.43 4.58 -11.72
C GLU A 22 -1.51 4.13 -12.71
N ASN A 23 -1.96 2.86 -12.61
CA ASN A 23 -3.04 2.34 -13.45
C ASN A 23 -4.39 3.03 -13.16
N GLY A 24 -4.60 3.48 -11.92
CA GLY A 24 -5.76 4.27 -11.51
C GLY A 24 -5.68 5.75 -11.88
N GLY A 25 -4.57 6.22 -12.46
CA GLY A 25 -4.35 7.64 -12.77
C GLY A 25 -4.12 8.52 -11.54
N LEU A 26 -3.77 7.92 -10.40
CA LEU A 26 -3.49 8.60 -9.13
C LEU A 26 -2.00 8.94 -9.01
N ASN A 27 -1.68 9.89 -8.12
CA ASN A 27 -0.29 10.20 -7.80
C ASN A 27 0.30 9.12 -6.87
N ALA A 28 1.14 8.24 -7.42
CA ALA A 28 1.76 7.14 -6.68
C ALA A 28 2.58 7.62 -5.46
N MET A 29 3.25 8.78 -5.52
CA MET A 29 4.03 9.28 -4.38
C MET A 29 3.13 9.69 -3.21
N GLU A 30 2.01 10.34 -3.49
CA GLU A 30 1.05 10.75 -2.45
C GLU A 30 0.39 9.54 -1.79
N ILE A 31 0.00 8.54 -2.60
CA ILE A 31 -0.59 7.31 -2.10
C ILE A 31 0.38 6.54 -1.20
N ILE A 32 1.64 6.38 -1.61
CA ILE A 32 2.65 5.71 -0.80
C ILE A 32 2.91 6.46 0.51
N SER A 33 3.02 7.79 0.45
CA SER A 33 3.19 8.63 1.64
C SER A 33 2.02 8.46 2.62
N SER A 34 0.79 8.46 2.11
CA SER A 34 -0.41 8.25 2.92
C SER A 34 -0.47 6.84 3.51
N LEU A 35 -0.12 5.80 2.75
CA LEU A 35 -0.05 4.43 3.27
C LEU A 35 0.94 4.31 4.43
N TYR A 36 2.12 4.90 4.29
CA TYR A 36 3.13 4.94 5.36
C TYR A 36 2.61 5.64 6.61
N ALA A 37 1.96 6.80 6.46
CA ALA A 37 1.41 7.54 7.59
C ALA A 37 0.32 6.74 8.33
N GLU A 38 -0.61 6.12 7.60
CA GLU A 38 -1.68 5.32 8.17
C GLU A 38 -1.16 4.06 8.86
N HIS A 39 -0.23 3.33 8.23
CA HIS A 39 0.37 2.13 8.81
C HIS A 39 1.23 2.46 10.04
N ALA A 40 1.96 3.58 10.03
CA ALA A 40 2.69 4.07 11.20
C ALA A 40 1.77 4.46 12.37
N ALA A 41 0.54 4.90 12.07
CA ALA A 41 -0.50 5.16 13.07
C ALA A 41 -1.18 3.88 13.60
N GLY A 42 -0.80 2.69 13.10
CA GLY A 42 -1.36 1.40 13.51
C GLY A 42 -2.50 0.88 12.63
N ASN A 43 -2.87 1.61 11.57
CA ASN A 43 -3.97 1.24 10.67
C ASN A 43 -3.50 0.27 9.59
N VAL A 44 -3.09 -0.93 9.97
CA VAL A 44 -2.46 -1.93 9.07
C VAL A 44 -3.39 -2.49 7.99
N ARG A 45 -4.70 -2.24 8.08
CA ARG A 45 -5.70 -2.68 7.09
C ARG A 45 -5.99 -1.63 6.01
N VAL A 46 -5.30 -0.50 6.07
CA VAL A 46 -5.45 0.55 5.06
C VAL A 46 -4.73 0.14 3.77
N GLY A 47 -5.39 0.37 2.65
CA GLY A 47 -4.89 0.14 1.31
C GLY A 47 -5.43 1.19 0.35
N ILE A 48 -5.19 0.98 -0.95
CA ILE A 48 -5.60 1.92 -1.99
C ILE A 48 -7.04 1.63 -2.39
N ASP A 49 -7.87 2.65 -2.37
CA ASP A 49 -9.17 2.65 -3.02
C ASP A 49 -9.11 3.45 -4.33
N LEU A 50 -9.36 2.78 -5.44
CA LEU A 50 -9.33 3.36 -6.78
C LEU A 50 -10.59 4.18 -7.09
N GLU A 51 -11.71 3.94 -6.40
CA GLU A 51 -12.95 4.69 -6.60
C GLU A 51 -12.86 6.09 -5.97
N ASP A 52 -12.42 6.15 -4.72
CA ASP A 52 -12.23 7.41 -3.98
C ASP A 52 -10.88 8.08 -4.30
N GLY A 53 -9.94 7.35 -4.91
CA GLY A 53 -8.57 7.82 -5.16
C GLY A 53 -7.75 8.07 -3.89
N ALA A 54 -8.09 7.40 -2.79
CA ALA A 54 -7.52 7.66 -1.47
C ALA A 54 -7.21 6.38 -0.70
N CYS A 55 -6.45 6.51 0.39
CA CYS A 55 -6.16 5.40 1.29
C CYS A 55 -7.32 5.19 2.27
N ARG A 56 -7.85 3.97 2.34
CA ARG A 56 -9.01 3.60 3.16
C ARG A 56 -8.86 2.20 3.75
N ASP A 57 -9.62 1.90 4.79
CA ASP A 57 -9.70 0.56 5.36
C ASP A 57 -10.35 -0.40 4.35
N ILE A 58 -9.57 -1.37 3.91
CA ILE A 58 -9.94 -2.33 2.87
C ILE A 58 -10.80 -3.46 3.45
N ALA A 59 -10.67 -3.74 4.75
CA ALA A 59 -11.51 -4.71 5.44
C ALA A 59 -12.98 -4.27 5.47
N ALA A 60 -13.22 -2.96 5.63
CA ALA A 60 -14.55 -2.38 5.54
C ALA A 60 -15.17 -2.52 4.13
N ARG A 61 -14.33 -2.68 3.10
CA ARG A 61 -14.74 -2.88 1.70
C ARG A 61 -14.80 -4.34 1.26
N ASN A 62 -14.53 -5.30 2.14
CA ASN A 62 -14.51 -6.74 1.83
C ASN A 62 -13.56 -7.14 0.69
N ILE A 63 -12.46 -6.39 0.50
CA ILE A 63 -11.44 -6.76 -0.47
C ILE A 63 -10.35 -7.51 0.32
N TRP A 64 -10.21 -8.80 0.06
CA TRP A 64 -9.27 -9.67 0.77
C TRP A 64 -8.52 -10.55 -0.21
N ASP A 65 -7.22 -10.69 0.03
CA ASP A 65 -6.39 -11.64 -0.69
C ASP A 65 -6.32 -12.98 0.04
N LEU A 66 -6.20 -14.07 -0.72
CA LEU A 66 -6.03 -15.40 -0.16
C LEU A 66 -4.62 -15.55 0.42
N TYR A 67 -4.53 -15.98 1.67
CA TYR A 67 -3.27 -16.13 2.40
C TYR A 67 -2.29 -17.16 1.78
N VAL A 68 -2.80 -18.13 1.01
CA VAL A 68 -2.02 -19.27 0.50
C VAL A 68 -1.33 -18.99 -0.83
N THR A 69 -1.59 -17.83 -1.44
CA THR A 69 -1.11 -17.49 -2.78
C THR A 69 0.37 -17.13 -2.80
#